data_AF-A0A1Q7GEA9-F1
#
_entry.id   AF-A0A1Q7GEA9-F1
#
_cell.length_a   1.000
_cell.length_b   1.000
_cell.length_c   1.000
_cell.angle_alpha   90.00
_cell.angle_beta   90.00
_cell.angle_gamma   90.00
#
_symmetry.space_group_name_H-M   'P 1'
#
loop_
_entity.id
_entity.type
_entity.pdbx_description
1 polymer ?
#
loop_
_entity_poly.entity_id
_entity_poly.type
_entity_poly.pdbx_seq_one_letter_code
_entity_poly.pdbx_strand_id
1 'polypeptide(L)'
;MEELHRHGGVPRGWKFTVPPGDAAKGRQLFQDLECYKCHAIKGESFPPSGGDPKTVGPDLTGMGARHPAEYLAESILAPNHVIVEGPGYTGPDGLSIMPSFADSLSLTQWLDLVAYLKSLTAGGGDHHGAHEVVRERMLGDYK
;
A
#
# COMPACT_ATOMS: atom_id res chain seq x y z
N MET A 1 -23.36 21.96 -13.91
CA MET A 1 -22.05 22.48 -13.47
C MET A 1 -22.17 23.85 -12.81
N GLU A 2 -22.95 24.79 -13.35
CA GLU A 2 -23.06 26.14 -12.76
C GLU A 2 -23.54 26.17 -11.31
N GLU A 3 -24.50 25.32 -10.94
CA GLU A 3 -24.93 25.15 -9.55
C GLU A 3 -23.83 24.55 -8.65
N LEU A 4 -23.03 23.61 -9.17
CA LEU A 4 -21.89 23.05 -8.44
C LEU A 4 -20.81 24.10 -8.19
N HIS A 5 -20.53 24.96 -9.19
CA HIS A 5 -19.58 26.07 -9.06
C HIS A 5 -20.03 27.11 -8.03
N ARG A 6 -21.34 27.41 -7.96
CA ARG A 6 -21.91 28.28 -6.91
C ARG A 6 -21.73 27.72 -5.49
N HIS A 7 -21.48 26.42 -5.36
CA HIS A 7 -21.27 25.71 -4.10
C HIS A 7 -19.80 25.31 -3.85
N GLY A 8 -18.84 25.85 -4.61
CA GLY A 8 -17.41 25.61 -4.40
C GLY A 8 -16.81 24.49 -5.26
N GLY A 9 -17.54 23.98 -6.26
CA GLY A 9 -17.00 23.11 -7.31
C GLY A 9 -17.13 21.60 -7.07
N VAL A 10 -17.46 21.17 -5.84
CA VAL A 10 -17.79 19.78 -5.49
C VAL A 10 -18.94 19.73 -4.47
N PRO A 11 -19.68 18.61 -4.35
CA PRO A 11 -20.71 18.48 -3.33
C PRO A 11 -20.13 18.63 -1.91
N ARG A 12 -20.93 19.15 -0.96
CA ARG A 12 -20.52 19.18 0.46
C ARG A 12 -20.23 17.76 0.96
N GLY A 13 -19.08 17.58 1.59
CA GLY A 13 -18.63 16.27 2.09
C GLY A 13 -18.14 15.32 0.99
N TRP A 14 -17.98 15.81 -0.25
CA TRP A 14 -17.38 15.01 -1.30
C TRP A 14 -15.93 14.67 -0.94
N LYS A 15 -15.61 13.39 -1.09
CA LYS A 15 -14.26 12.85 -0.96
C LYS A 15 -14.07 11.86 -2.09
N PHE A 16 -12.91 11.91 -2.75
CA PHE A 16 -12.53 10.83 -3.65
C PHE A 16 -12.31 9.54 -2.84
N THR A 17 -12.99 8.48 -3.24
CA THR A 17 -12.82 7.13 -2.69
C THR A 17 -12.29 6.22 -3.76
N VAL A 18 -11.41 5.29 -3.39
CA VAL A 18 -10.87 4.32 -4.35
C VAL A 18 -12.02 3.45 -4.88
N PRO A 19 -12.24 3.39 -6.21
CA PRO A 19 -13.21 2.48 -6.81
C PRO A 19 -12.93 1.01 -6.45
N PRO A 20 -13.95 0.12 -6.50
CA PRO A 20 -13.72 -1.30 -6.30
C PRO A 20 -12.85 -1.89 -7.41
N GLY A 21 -12.04 -2.88 -7.05
CA GLY A 21 -11.28 -3.74 -7.96
C GLY A 21 -11.55 -5.22 -7.69
N ASP A 22 -10.87 -6.10 -8.43
CA ASP A 22 -10.92 -7.55 -8.31
C ASP A 22 -9.74 -8.07 -7.48
N ALA A 23 -10.03 -8.50 -6.24
CA ALA A 23 -9.01 -8.99 -5.32
C ALA A 23 -8.29 -10.26 -5.81
N ALA A 24 -8.93 -11.11 -6.63
CA ALA A 24 -8.29 -12.31 -7.16
C ALA A 24 -7.23 -11.94 -8.22
N LYS A 25 -7.57 -10.99 -9.10
CA LYS A 25 -6.60 -10.42 -10.06
C LYS A 25 -5.50 -9.65 -9.34
N GLY A 26 -5.84 -8.92 -8.28
CA GLY A 26 -4.87 -8.21 -7.45
C GLY A 26 -3.87 -9.15 -6.79
N ARG A 27 -4.32 -10.30 -6.28
CA ARG A 27 -3.43 -11.33 -5.73
C ARG A 27 -2.48 -11.89 -6.79
N GLN A 28 -2.99 -12.17 -7.98
CA GLN A 28 -2.15 -12.63 -9.09
C GLN A 28 -1.11 -11.56 -9.46
N LEU A 29 -1.52 -10.29 -9.56
CA LEU A 29 -0.63 -9.19 -9.87
C LEU A 29 0.43 -8.96 -8.77
N PHE A 30 0.07 -9.11 -7.49
CA PHE A 30 1.02 -9.07 -6.37
C PHE A 30 2.13 -10.13 -6.53
N GLN A 31 1.78 -11.30 -7.07
CA GLN A 31 2.74 -12.34 -7.42
C GLN A 31 3.56 -11.96 -8.66
N ASP A 32 2.92 -11.50 -9.73
CA ASP A 32 3.59 -11.19 -11.01
C ASP A 32 4.59 -10.04 -10.88
N LEU A 33 4.30 -9.07 -10.01
CA LEU A 33 5.19 -7.95 -9.66
C LEU A 33 6.20 -8.32 -8.57
N GLU A 34 6.18 -9.57 -8.10
CA GLU A 34 7.06 -10.12 -7.08
C GLU A 34 7.04 -9.35 -5.76
N CYS A 35 5.91 -8.71 -5.41
CA CYS A 35 5.77 -7.96 -4.16
C CYS A 35 6.07 -8.82 -2.92
N TYR A 36 5.82 -10.13 -3.02
CA TYR A 36 6.11 -11.13 -1.99
C TYR A 36 7.61 -11.31 -1.68
N LYS A 37 8.52 -10.80 -2.52
CA LYS A 37 9.97 -10.84 -2.24
C LYS A 37 10.35 -9.91 -1.08
N CYS A 38 9.59 -8.84 -0.87
CA CYS A 38 9.83 -7.89 0.21
C CYS A 38 8.75 -7.97 1.30
N HIS A 39 7.48 -8.18 0.92
CA HIS A 39 6.35 -8.14 1.85
C HIS A 39 5.86 -9.54 2.22
N ALA A 40 5.91 -9.86 3.52
CA ALA A 40 5.32 -11.08 4.05
C ALA A 40 3.80 -10.92 4.27
N ILE A 41 3.05 -12.00 4.07
CA ILE A 41 1.62 -12.12 4.40
C ILE A 41 1.39 -13.51 5.02
N LYS A 42 1.05 -13.58 6.31
CA LYS A 42 0.75 -14.85 6.98
C LYS A 42 -0.52 -15.47 6.41
N GLY A 43 -0.46 -16.77 6.15
CA GLY A 43 -1.59 -17.53 5.59
C GLY A 43 -1.70 -17.47 4.07
N GLU A 44 -0.91 -16.61 3.40
CA GLU A 44 -0.76 -16.62 1.96
C GLU A 44 0.44 -17.48 1.54
N SER A 45 0.37 -18.04 0.34
CA SER A 45 1.45 -18.83 -0.25
C SER A 45 1.81 -18.28 -1.62
N PHE A 46 3.07 -17.88 -1.76
CA PHE A 46 3.69 -17.41 -2.99
C PHE A 46 4.88 -18.30 -3.33
N PRO A 47 5.41 -18.24 -4.57
CA PRO A 47 6.62 -18.97 -4.92
C PRO A 47 7.77 -18.69 -3.94
N PRO A 48 8.69 -19.64 -3.72
CA PRO A 48 9.85 -19.42 -2.85
C PRO A 48 10.58 -18.12 -3.22
N SER A 49 10.70 -17.20 -2.26
CA SER A 49 11.36 -15.92 -2.48
C SER A 49 12.88 -16.08 -2.38
N GLY A 50 13.61 -15.72 -3.43
CA GLY A 50 15.06 -15.46 -3.38
C GLY A 50 15.39 -14.01 -3.02
N GLY A 51 14.51 -13.31 -2.31
CA GLY A 51 14.71 -11.90 -1.92
C GLY A 51 15.94 -11.74 -1.02
N ASP A 52 16.62 -10.60 -1.11
CA ASP A 52 17.74 -10.29 -0.22
C ASP A 52 17.20 -10.05 1.20
N PRO A 53 17.67 -10.78 2.23
CA PRO A 53 17.28 -10.56 3.62
C PRO A 53 17.50 -9.12 4.13
N LYS A 54 18.30 -8.32 3.41
CA LYS A 54 18.57 -6.91 3.71
C LYS A 54 17.58 -5.94 3.07
N THR A 55 16.77 -6.39 2.11
CA THR A 55 15.72 -5.60 1.44
C THR A 55 14.36 -6.20 1.78
N VAL A 56 13.77 -5.71 2.86
CA VAL A 56 12.49 -6.18 3.38
C VAL A 56 11.48 -5.04 3.37
N GLY A 57 10.20 -5.37 3.25
CA GLY A 57 9.09 -4.44 3.41
C GLY A 57 8.32 -4.72 4.71
N PRO A 58 7.45 -3.80 5.14
CA PRO A 58 6.50 -4.06 6.22
C PRO A 58 5.66 -5.32 5.99
N ASP A 59 5.37 -6.08 7.05
CA ASP A 59 4.44 -7.21 7.02
C ASP A 59 3.03 -6.71 6.66
N LEU A 60 2.40 -7.30 5.64
CA LEU A 60 1.09 -6.88 5.14
C LEU A 60 -0.09 -7.68 5.75
N THR A 61 0.18 -8.61 6.66
CA THR A 61 -0.82 -9.46 7.31
C THR A 61 -1.88 -8.64 8.05
N GLY A 62 -3.13 -8.66 7.59
CA GLY A 62 -4.23 -7.94 8.24
C GLY A 62 -4.27 -6.44 7.93
N MET A 63 -3.45 -5.93 7.01
CA MET A 63 -3.40 -4.49 6.68
C MET A 63 -4.71 -3.96 6.11
N GLY A 64 -5.50 -4.81 5.46
CA GLY A 64 -6.83 -4.47 4.98
C GLY A 64 -7.81 -4.09 6.09
N ALA A 65 -7.63 -4.58 7.32
CA ALA A 65 -8.43 -4.15 8.47
C ALA A 65 -7.92 -2.84 9.10
N ARG A 66 -6.62 -2.54 8.97
CA ARG A 66 -5.95 -1.44 9.68
C ARG A 66 -5.90 -0.12 8.91
N HIS A 67 -5.90 -0.18 7.59
CA HIS A 67 -5.76 1.01 6.75
C HIS A 67 -6.95 1.21 5.81
N PRO A 68 -7.34 2.47 5.52
CA PRO A 68 -8.31 2.77 4.48
C PRO A 68 -7.74 2.41 3.09
N ALA A 69 -8.61 2.19 2.11
CA ALA A 69 -8.18 1.83 0.76
C ALA A 69 -7.31 2.92 0.13
N GLU A 70 -7.60 4.19 0.41
CA GLU A 70 -6.87 5.36 -0.07
C GLU A 70 -5.40 5.35 0.37
N TYR A 71 -5.12 4.93 1.61
CA TYR A 71 -3.74 4.84 2.11
C TYR A 71 -2.96 3.77 1.38
N LEU A 72 -3.52 2.56 1.23
CA LEU A 72 -2.90 1.46 0.49
C LEU A 72 -2.67 1.86 -0.98
N ALA A 73 -3.62 2.57 -1.56
CA ALA A 73 -3.58 3.05 -2.93
C ALA A 73 -2.48 4.09 -3.15
N GLU A 74 -2.32 5.03 -2.21
CA GLU A 74 -1.24 6.01 -2.22
C GLU A 74 0.13 5.37 -2.00
N SER A 75 0.28 4.43 -1.06
CA SER A 75 1.56 3.76 -0.81
C SER A 75 2.12 3.05 -2.04
N ILE A 76 1.25 2.56 -2.94
CA ILE A 76 1.65 1.93 -4.20
C ILE A 76 2.17 2.95 -5.23
N LEU A 77 1.54 4.13 -5.31
CA LEU A 77 1.87 5.14 -6.32
C LEU A 77 2.97 6.10 -5.84
N ALA A 78 2.99 6.42 -4.55
CA ALA A 78 3.86 7.41 -3.94
C ALA A 78 4.41 6.87 -2.59
N PRO A 79 5.25 5.82 -2.58
CA PRO A 79 5.76 5.19 -1.37
C PRO A 79 6.63 6.11 -0.49
N ASN A 80 7.04 7.27 -1.02
CA ASN A 80 7.76 8.30 -0.27
C ASN A 80 6.85 9.38 0.34
N HIS A 81 5.55 9.40 0.02
CA HIS A 81 4.63 10.40 0.58
C HIS A 81 4.40 10.17 2.08
N VAL A 82 4.23 8.90 2.46
CA VAL A 82 4.28 8.44 3.86
C VAL A 82 5.34 7.36 3.96
N ILE A 83 6.45 7.68 4.63
CA ILE A 83 7.54 6.74 4.87
C ILE A 83 7.28 6.00 6.17
N VAL A 84 7.19 4.68 6.06
CA VAL A 84 7.19 3.75 7.20
C VAL A 84 8.65 3.48 7.58
N GLU A 85 9.09 3.96 8.74
CA GLU A 85 10.44 3.76 9.25
C GLU A 85 10.58 2.36 9.87
N GLY A 86 11.67 1.67 9.53
CA GLY A 86 12.00 0.36 10.09
C GLY A 86 13.27 -0.23 9.45
N PRO A 87 13.91 -1.23 10.09
CA PRO A 87 15.11 -1.85 9.56
C PRO A 87 14.89 -2.41 8.14
N GLY A 88 15.63 -1.89 7.16
CA GLY A 88 15.59 -2.35 5.77
C GLY A 88 14.46 -1.76 4.91
N TYR A 89 13.58 -0.89 5.45
CA TYR A 89 12.48 -0.29 4.68
C TYR A 89 12.91 0.92 3.86
N THR A 90 14.03 1.55 4.24
CA THR A 90 14.54 2.76 3.60
C THR A 90 16.00 2.61 3.16
N GLY A 91 16.35 3.27 2.06
CA GLY A 91 17.72 3.37 1.58
C GLY A 91 18.59 4.35 2.38
N PRO A 92 19.89 4.47 2.06
CA PRO A 92 20.80 5.43 2.71
C PRO A 92 20.40 6.91 2.53
N ASP A 93 19.57 7.21 1.52
CA ASP A 93 18.97 8.52 1.28
C ASP A 93 17.75 8.80 2.16
N GLY A 94 17.33 7.82 2.97
CA GLY A 94 16.17 7.92 3.85
C GLY A 94 14.82 7.83 3.11
N LEU A 95 14.82 7.44 1.84
CA LEU A 95 13.62 7.17 1.05
C LEU A 95 13.22 5.70 1.14
N SER A 96 11.93 5.41 0.93
CA SER A 96 11.43 4.04 0.85
C SER A 96 12.14 3.27 -0.26
N ILE A 97 12.54 2.03 0.01
CA ILE A 97 13.07 1.13 -1.02
C ILE A 97 11.97 0.55 -1.90
N MET A 98 10.70 0.71 -1.52
CA MET A 98 9.57 0.32 -2.36
C MET A 98 9.57 1.22 -3.61
N PRO A 99 9.59 0.65 -4.82
CA PRO A 99 9.50 1.44 -6.03
C PRO A 99 8.10 2.06 -6.15
N SER A 100 8.02 3.23 -6.78
CA SER A 100 6.74 3.76 -7.24
C SER A 100 6.23 2.94 -8.42
N PHE A 101 4.92 2.67 -8.41
CA PHE A 101 4.23 1.98 -9.51
C PHE A 101 3.35 2.93 -10.34
N ALA A 102 3.50 4.24 -10.18
CA ALA A 102 2.66 5.25 -10.86
C ALA A 102 2.70 5.15 -12.39
N ASP A 103 3.86 4.80 -12.95
CA ASP A 103 4.07 4.71 -14.41
C ASP A 103 4.00 3.28 -14.96
N SER A 104 3.85 2.27 -14.10
CA SER A 104 3.94 0.85 -14.48
C SER A 104 2.61 0.09 -14.37
N LEU A 105 1.62 0.65 -13.69
CA LEU A 105 0.29 0.05 -13.55
C LEU A 105 -0.75 0.80 -14.39
N SER A 106 -1.58 0.05 -15.10
CA SER A 106 -2.86 0.60 -15.55
C SER A 106 -3.78 0.88 -14.36
N LEU A 107 -4.76 1.76 -14.56
CA LEU A 107 -5.77 2.07 -13.54
C LEU A 107 -6.42 0.79 -12.98
N THR A 108 -6.83 -0.14 -13.85
CA THR A 108 -7.47 -1.40 -13.41
C THR A 108 -6.53 -2.26 -12.58
N GLN A 109 -5.26 -2.40 -13.00
CA GLN A 109 -4.28 -3.18 -12.23
C GLN A 109 -4.03 -2.59 -10.85
N TRP A 110 -3.95 -1.26 -10.75
CA TRP A 110 -3.83 -0.58 -9.46
C TRP A 110 -5.07 -0.80 -8.58
N LEU A 111 -6.28 -0.68 -9.12
CA LEU A 111 -7.52 -0.95 -8.38
C LEU A 111 -7.59 -2.40 -7.88
N ASP A 112 -7.23 -3.36 -8.74
CA ASP A 112 -7.20 -4.78 -8.39
C ASP A 112 -6.20 -5.05 -7.26
N LEU A 113 -4.99 -4.47 -7.33
CA LEU A 113 -3.97 -4.60 -6.29
C LEU A 113 -4.43 -4.01 -4.95
N VAL A 114 -5.06 -2.83 -4.97
CA VAL A 114 -5.64 -2.23 -3.76
C VAL A 114 -6.75 -3.09 -3.20
N ALA A 115 -7.62 -3.65 -4.05
CA ALA A 115 -8.68 -4.56 -3.62
C ALA A 115 -8.12 -5.81 -2.93
N TYR A 116 -7.03 -6.38 -3.45
CA TYR A 116 -6.35 -7.49 -2.81
C TYR A 116 -5.80 -7.12 -1.43
N LEU A 117 -5.00 -6.05 -1.33
CA LEU A 117 -4.46 -5.61 -0.04
C LEU A 117 -5.56 -5.28 0.97
N LYS A 118 -6.66 -4.67 0.51
CA LYS A 118 -7.80 -4.34 1.37
C LYS A 118 -8.56 -5.58 1.85
N SER A 119 -8.50 -6.69 1.12
CA SER A 119 -9.13 -7.95 1.52
C SER A 119 -8.37 -8.70 2.64
N LEU A 120 -7.09 -8.36 2.88
CA LEU A 120 -6.25 -8.93 3.92
C LEU A 120 -6.71 -8.50 5.32
N THR A 121 -7.76 -9.13 5.84
CA THR A 121 -8.38 -8.79 7.14
C THR A 121 -8.09 -9.81 8.24
N ALA A 122 -7.69 -11.03 7.88
CA ALA A 122 -7.35 -12.09 8.81
C ALA A 122 -5.91 -11.96 9.36
N GLY A 123 -5.66 -12.52 10.55
CA GLY A 123 -4.31 -12.61 11.14
C GLY A 123 -3.76 -11.30 11.73
N GLY A 124 -4.54 -10.22 11.74
CA GLY A 124 -4.18 -8.93 12.34
C GLY A 124 -4.40 -8.83 13.86
N GLY A 125 -4.77 -9.94 14.52
CA GLY A 125 -4.96 -9.99 15.97
C GLY A 125 -3.64 -10.18 16.71
N ASP A 126 -3.36 -9.27 17.64
CA ASP A 126 -2.48 -9.43 18.79
C ASP A 126 -1.01 -9.81 18.53
N HIS A 127 -0.28 -8.91 17.85
CA HIS A 127 1.17 -8.82 18.01
C HIS A 127 1.59 -7.41 18.43
N HIS A 128 1.21 -7.01 19.65
CA HIS A 128 1.98 -6.05 20.45
C HIS A 128 3.30 -6.70 20.95
N GLY A 129 4.01 -7.41 20.06
CA GLY A 129 5.32 -7.97 20.35
C GLY A 129 6.37 -6.99 19.88
N ALA A 130 6.83 -6.10 20.77
CA ALA A 130 8.06 -5.31 20.69
C ALA A 130 8.68 -5.13 19.29
N HIS A 131 7.93 -4.56 18.34
CA HIS A 131 8.55 -4.00 17.15
C HIS A 131 9.06 -2.63 17.57
N GLU A 132 10.36 -2.42 17.39
CA GLU A 132 11.00 -1.10 17.40
C GLU A 132 10.05 -0.10 16.77
N VAL A 133 9.76 1.01 17.47
CA VAL A 133 8.66 1.93 17.16
C VAL A 133 8.64 2.25 15.66
N VAL A 134 7.74 1.62 14.91
CA VAL A 134 7.51 1.93 13.50
C VAL A 134 6.95 3.33 13.47
N ARG A 135 7.77 4.29 13.05
CA ARG A 135 7.40 5.70 12.95
C ARG A 135 7.02 5.99 11.52
N GLU A 136 5.97 6.78 11.35
CA GLU A 136 5.57 7.26 10.03
C GLU A 136 6.02 8.72 9.87
N ARG A 137 6.64 9.04 8.73
CA ARG A 137 7.03 10.39 8.37
C ARG A 137 6.39 10.78 7.04
N MET A 138 5.56 11.82 7.06
CA MET A 138 4.97 12.39 5.84
C MET A 138 5.97 13.34 5.18
N LEU A 139 6.41 13.05 3.95
CA LEU A 139 7.31 13.93 3.20
C LEU A 139 6.52 14.94 2.35
N GLY A 140 5.79 15.86 2.97
CA GLY A 140 5.19 17.02 2.28
C GLY A 140 4.37 16.68 1.02
N ASP A 141 4.34 17.58 0.04
CA ASP A 141 3.58 17.42 -1.22
C ASP A 141 4.10 16.25 -2.08
N TYR A 142 3.25 15.72 -2.97
CA TYR A 142 3.67 14.75 -4.00
C TYR A 142 4.80 15.35 -4.86
N LYS A 143 5.98 14.73 -4.84
CA LYS A 143 7.15 15.12 -5.63
C LYS A 143 7.34 14.18 -6.81
#